data_AF-A0A7K8V5R6-F1
#
_entry.id   AF-A0A7K8V5R6-F1
#
_cell.length_a   1.000
_cell.length_b   1.000
_cell.length_c   1.000
_cell.angle_alpha   90.00
_cell.angle_beta   90.00
_cell.angle_gamma   90.00
#
_symmetry.space_group_name_H-M   'P 1'
#
loop_
_entity.id
_entity.type
_entity.pdbx_description
1 polymer ?
#
loop_
_entity_poly.entity_id
_entity_poly.type
_entity_poly.pdbx_seq_one_letter_code
_entity_poly.pdbx_strand_id
1 'polypeptide(L)'
;LLFQGDTQNDTWIFVLAILLASTIIYNSKGTIDQPAMEQLHYMVKLSDHVKLKAAPKESQDELEDSEKFVLFFPTFIWAVRDFTLQLELDGKEISADDYLENALRLKDG
;
A
#
# COMPACT_ATOMS: atom_id res chain seq x y z
N LEU A 1 -22.26 -12.03 -4.75
CA LEU A 1 -21.62 -11.89 -6.07
C LEU A 1 -20.15 -12.23 -5.88
N LEU A 2 -19.80 -13.50 -6.12
CA LEU A 2 -18.43 -13.98 -6.10
C LEU A 2 -17.81 -13.58 -7.44
N PHE A 3 -16.96 -12.57 -7.45
CA PHE A 3 -16.12 -12.29 -8.61
C PHE A 3 -15.18 -13.49 -8.75
N GLN A 4 -15.34 -14.24 -9.84
CA GLN A 4 -14.34 -15.20 -10.29
C GLN A 4 -13.20 -14.33 -10.87
N GLY A 5 -12.29 -13.91 -9.99
CA GLY A 5 -11.24 -12.94 -10.29
C GLY A 5 -10.12 -13.58 -11.09
N ASP A 6 -9.89 -13.08 -12.30
CA ASP A 6 -8.58 -13.20 -12.93
C ASP A 6 -7.62 -12.32 -12.11
N THR A 7 -6.58 -12.94 -11.53
CA THR A 7 -5.56 -12.26 -10.70
C THR A 7 -4.95 -11.03 -11.37
N GLN A 8 -4.88 -11.01 -12.70
CA GLN A 8 -4.41 -9.85 -13.44
C GLN A 8 -5.42 -8.69 -13.39
N ASN A 9 -6.71 -8.98 -13.52
CA ASN A 9 -7.77 -7.98 -13.43
C ASN A 9 -7.87 -7.40 -12.01
N ASP A 10 -7.74 -8.23 -10.98
CA ASP A 10 -7.76 -7.78 -9.58
C ASP A 10 -6.59 -6.83 -9.28
N THR A 11 -5.43 -7.07 -9.88
CA THR A 11 -4.27 -6.18 -9.78
C THR A 11 -4.53 -4.81 -10.43
N TRP A 12 -5.13 -4.79 -11.63
CA TRP A 12 -5.47 -3.53 -12.30
C TRP A 12 -6.57 -2.74 -11.60
N ILE A 13 -7.58 -3.42 -11.07
CA ILE A 13 -8.62 -2.80 -10.23
C ILE A 13 -7.98 -2.12 -9.01
N PHE A 14 -7.04 -2.80 -8.36
CA PHE A 14 -6.33 -2.25 -7.21
C PHE A 14 -5.45 -1.05 -7.59
N VAL A 15 -4.69 -1.15 -8.68
CA VAL A 15 -3.89 -0.02 -9.19
C VAL A 15 -4.78 1.19 -9.46
N LEU A 16 -5.90 1.01 -10.17
CA LEU A 16 -6.85 2.09 -10.44
C LEU A 16 -7.44 2.68 -9.15
N ALA A 17 -7.72 1.85 -8.14
CA ALA A 17 -8.16 2.33 -6.83
C ALA A 17 -7.08 3.22 -6.18
N ILE A 18 -5.79 2.87 -6.25
CA ILE A 18 -4.69 3.71 -5.76
C ILE A 18 -4.65 5.06 -6.48
N LEU A 19 -4.83 5.05 -7.80
CA LEU A 19 -4.73 6.26 -8.60
C LEU A 19 -5.90 7.23 -8.39
N LEU A 20 -7.09 6.71 -8.07
CA LEU A 20 -8.33 7.48 -8.04
C LEU A 20 -8.85 7.78 -6.64
N ALA A 21 -8.45 7.02 -5.63
CA ALA A 21 -8.96 7.19 -4.28
C ALA A 21 -8.27 8.35 -3.55
N SER A 22 -9.00 8.99 -2.63
CA SER A 22 -8.42 9.84 -1.59
C SER A 22 -7.98 9.03 -0.36
N THR A 23 -8.61 7.88 -0.14
CA THR A 23 -8.31 6.96 0.98
C THR A 23 -8.48 5.52 0.53
N ILE A 24 -7.52 4.67 0.85
CA ILE A 24 -7.56 3.23 0.62
C ILE A 24 -7.62 2.50 1.95
N ILE A 25 -8.57 1.57 2.03
CA ILE A 25 -8.69 0.63 3.14
C ILE A 25 -8.30 -0.75 2.62
N TYR A 26 -7.09 -1.20 2.95
CA TYR A 26 -6.65 -2.56 2.67
C TYR A 26 -7.08 -3.48 3.80
N ASN A 27 -7.76 -4.59 3.47
CA ASN A 27 -8.40 -5.44 4.44
C ASN A 27 -7.84 -6.86 4.36
N SER A 28 -7.16 -7.29 5.42
CA SER A 28 -6.63 -8.66 5.54
C SER A 28 -7.18 -9.36 6.79
N LYS A 29 -7.03 -10.68 6.84
CA LYS A 29 -7.35 -11.47 8.03
C LYS A 29 -6.07 -11.90 8.74
N GLY A 30 -6.14 -12.04 10.06
CA GLY A 30 -5.05 -12.51 10.89
C GLY A 30 -4.09 -11.39 11.26
N THR A 31 -2.87 -11.44 10.74
CA THR A 31 -1.80 -10.51 11.10
C THR A 31 -1.22 -9.89 9.82
N ILE A 32 -0.30 -8.92 9.97
CA ILE A 32 0.41 -8.38 8.82
C ILE A 32 1.55 -9.35 8.54
N ASP A 33 1.37 -10.20 7.54
CA ASP A 33 2.34 -11.20 7.13
C ASP A 33 3.19 -10.69 5.96
N GLN A 34 4.32 -11.36 5.74
CA GLN A 34 5.23 -11.01 4.67
C GLN A 34 4.60 -11.13 3.26
N PRO A 35 3.76 -12.14 2.95
CA PRO A 35 3.04 -12.18 1.68
C PRO A 35 2.13 -10.98 1.42
N ALA A 36 1.34 -10.53 2.41
CA ALA A 36 0.49 -9.35 2.23
C ALA A 36 1.33 -8.08 2.01
N MET A 37 2.47 -7.98 2.70
CA MET A 37 3.44 -6.89 2.50
C MET A 37 4.06 -6.89 1.10
N GLU A 38 4.50 -8.04 0.61
CA GLU A 38 5.07 -8.18 -0.74
C GLU A 38 4.05 -7.83 -1.83
N GLN A 39 2.80 -8.27 -1.65
CA GLN A 39 1.70 -7.94 -2.56
C GLN A 39 1.41 -6.44 -2.59
N LEU A 40 1.32 -5.81 -1.40
CA LEU A 40 1.11 -4.36 -1.29
C LEU A 40 2.26 -3.59 -1.96
N HIS A 41 3.51 -3.97 -1.70
CA HIS A 41 4.69 -3.36 -2.31
C HIS A 41 4.68 -3.45 -3.84
N TYR A 42 4.33 -4.62 -4.37
CA TYR A 42 4.20 -4.83 -5.81
C TYR A 42 3.15 -3.89 -6.42
N MET A 43 1.99 -3.78 -5.77
CA MET A 43 0.89 -2.93 -6.24
C MET A 43 1.24 -1.44 -6.20
N VAL A 44 1.93 -0.98 -5.14
CA VAL A 44 2.43 0.40 -5.03
C VAL A 44 3.41 0.70 -6.16
N LYS A 45 4.40 -0.18 -6.40
CA LYS A 45 5.35 -0.02 -7.51
C LYS A 45 4.69 0.00 -8.89
N LEU A 46 3.68 -0.85 -9.10
CA LEU A 46 2.92 -0.83 -10.35
C LEU A 46 2.15 0.48 -10.54
N SER A 47 1.50 0.97 -9.49
CA SER A 47 0.76 2.24 -9.56
C SER A 47 1.67 3.42 -9.89
N ASP A 48 2.89 3.40 -9.36
CA ASP A 48 3.93 4.40 -9.64
C ASP A 48 4.38 4.34 -11.11
N HIS A 49 4.70 3.14 -11.62
CA HIS A 49 5.06 2.94 -13.02
C HIS A 49 3.97 3.38 -14.00
N VAL A 50 2.70 3.19 -13.64
CA VAL A 50 1.56 3.64 -14.47
C VAL A 50 1.42 5.16 -14.44
N LYS A 51 1.55 5.81 -13.28
CA LYS A 51 1.56 7.29 -13.17
C LYS A 51 2.63 7.92 -14.05
N LEU A 52 3.86 7.41 -13.97
CA LEU A 52 4.99 7.91 -14.76
C LEU A 52 4.75 7.80 -16.27
N LYS A 53 4.11 6.71 -16.73
CA LYS A 53 3.77 6.52 -18.14
C LYS A 53 2.60 7.37 -18.62
N ALA A 54 1.67 7.71 -17.73
CA ALA A 54 0.48 8.49 -18.05
C ALA A 54 0.73 10.01 -18.06
N ALA A 55 1.81 10.48 -17.44
CA ALA A 55 2.18 11.89 -17.43
C ALA A 55 2.58 12.40 -18.84
N PRO A 56 2.13 13.59 -19.26
CA PRO A 56 2.49 14.15 -20.56
C PRO A 56 4.00 14.43 -20.64
N LYS A 57 4.61 13.96 -21.74
CA LYS A 57 6.06 14.01 -22.02
C LYS A 57 6.66 15.43 -22.05
N GLU A 58 5.83 16.47 -22.08
CA GLU A 58 6.26 17.87 -22.19
C GLU A 58 6.73 18.48 -20.86
N SER A 59 6.60 17.76 -19.74
CA SER A 59 6.99 18.25 -18.40
C SER A 59 8.24 17.58 -17.83
N GLN A 60 9.06 16.95 -18.68
CA GLN A 60 10.24 16.19 -18.27
C GLN A 60 11.45 17.05 -17.86
N ASP A 61 11.45 18.36 -18.13
CA ASP A 61 12.67 19.17 -17.98
C ASP A 61 12.77 20.05 -16.72
N GLU A 62 11.75 20.19 -15.85
CA GLU A 62 11.82 21.25 -14.80
C GLU A 62 11.29 20.91 -13.40
N LEU A 63 10.94 19.68 -13.06
CA LEU A 63 10.53 19.36 -11.69
C LEU A 63 11.26 18.12 -11.20
N GLU A 64 12.02 18.28 -10.11
CA GLU A 64 12.69 17.19 -9.41
C GLU A 64 11.68 16.05 -9.17
N ASP A 65 12.06 14.83 -9.53
CA ASP A 65 11.21 13.63 -9.45
C ASP A 65 10.57 13.46 -8.06
N SER A 66 11.13 14.03 -6.99
CA SER A 66 10.57 13.96 -5.63
C SER A 66 9.27 14.78 -5.43
N GLU A 67 9.07 15.88 -6.15
CA GLU A 67 7.97 16.83 -5.87
C GLU A 67 6.64 16.45 -6.54
N LYS A 68 6.68 15.75 -7.69
CA LYS A 68 5.48 15.18 -8.33
C LYS A 68 4.95 13.93 -7.62
N PHE A 69 5.81 13.22 -6.87
CA PHE A 69 5.48 11.95 -6.21
C PHE A 69 4.52 12.08 -5.02
N VAL A 70 4.58 13.21 -4.30
CA VAL A 70 3.80 13.43 -3.06
C VAL A 70 2.34 13.76 -3.35
N LEU A 71 2.00 14.20 -4.56
CA LEU A 71 0.75 14.93 -4.77
C LEU A 71 -0.53 14.08 -4.72
N PHE A 72 -0.47 12.75 -4.93
CA PHE A 72 -1.69 11.92 -4.94
C PHE A 72 -1.46 10.45 -4.54
N PHE A 73 -0.78 10.17 -3.44
CA PHE A 73 -0.97 8.87 -2.79
C PHE A 73 -2.12 8.97 -1.80
N PRO A 74 -3.14 8.10 -1.88
CA PRO A 74 -4.26 8.12 -0.95
C PRO A 74 -3.76 7.91 0.48
N THR A 75 -4.53 8.42 1.44
CA THR A 75 -4.37 7.99 2.83
C THR A 75 -4.56 6.48 2.90
N PHE A 76 -3.65 5.76 3.55
CA PHE A 76 -3.69 4.30 3.63
C PHE A 76 -4.13 3.86 5.03
N ILE A 77 -5.08 2.93 5.09
CA ILE A 77 -5.56 2.30 6.31
C ILE A 77 -5.50 0.79 6.12
N TRP A 78 -4.85 0.08 7.04
CA TRP A 78 -4.85 -1.38 7.06
C TRP A 78 -5.84 -1.90 8.09
N ALA A 79 -6.98 -2.41 7.63
CA ALA A 79 -7.97 -3.08 8.47
C ALA A 79 -7.60 -4.56 8.64
N VAL A 80 -7.04 -4.90 9.80
CA VAL A 80 -6.69 -6.28 10.13
C VAL A 80 -7.84 -6.93 10.91
N ARG A 81 -8.51 -7.92 10.30
CA ARG A 81 -9.63 -8.66 10.90
C ARG A 81 -9.15 -9.94 11.58
N ASP A 82 -9.93 -10.44 12.53
CA ASP A 82 -9.62 -11.67 13.28
C ASP A 82 -8.24 -11.58 13.97
N PHE A 83 -7.88 -10.38 14.45
CA PHE A 83 -6.60 -10.11 15.09
C PHE A 83 -6.56 -10.75 16.49
N THR A 84 -5.62 -11.67 16.70
CA THR A 84 -5.49 -12.45 17.94
C THR A 84 -4.18 -12.22 18.67
N LEU A 85 -3.26 -11.43 18.11
CA LEU A 85 -2.00 -11.08 18.76
C LEU A 85 -2.23 -10.05 19.86
N GLN A 86 -1.44 -10.13 20.93
CA GLN A 86 -1.30 -9.03 21.88
C GLN A 86 -0.44 -7.95 21.23
N LEU A 87 -0.91 -6.70 21.30
CA LEU A 87 -0.16 -5.53 20.83
C LEU A 87 0.90 -5.18 21.87
N GLU A 88 1.95 -5.99 21.93
CA GLU A 88 3.09 -5.77 22.82
C GLU A 88 4.41 -5.89 22.06
N LEU A 89 5.32 -4.97 22.33
CA LEU A 89 6.71 -5.00 21.84
C LEU A 89 7.64 -4.71 23.01
N ASP A 90 8.66 -5.55 23.21
CA ASP A 90 9.62 -5.45 24.32
C ASP A 90 8.94 -5.32 25.71
N GLY A 91 7.79 -6.01 25.89
CA GLY A 91 7.02 -6.00 27.14
C GLY A 91 6.25 -4.70 27.42
N LYS A 92 6.12 -3.82 26.42
CA LYS A 92 5.28 -2.62 26.48
C LYS A 92 4.11 -2.77 25.52
N GLU A 93 2.92 -2.39 25.98
CA GLU A 93 1.76 -2.23 25.11
C GLU A 93 2.06 -1.18 24.03
N ILE A 94 1.68 -1.49 22.78
CA ILE A 94 1.83 -0.62 21.62
C ILE A 94 0.47 -0.29 21.02
N SER A 95 0.36 0.83 20.31
CA SER A 95 -0.85 1.17 19.56
C SER A 95 -0.98 0.35 18.27
N ALA A 96 -2.16 0.38 17.65
CA ALA A 96 -2.36 -0.24 16.33
C ALA A 96 -1.49 0.44 15.25
N ASP A 97 -1.29 1.75 15.36
CA ASP A 97 -0.43 2.52 14.46
C ASP A 97 1.04 2.10 14.66
N ASP A 98 1.49 1.95 15.91
CA ASP A 98 2.83 1.43 16.21
C ASP A 98 3.03 0.02 15.64
N TYR A 99 2.02 -0.85 15.71
CA TYR A 99 2.09 -2.18 15.11
C TYR A 99 2.23 -2.11 13.59
N LEU A 100 1.47 -1.23 12.92
CA LEU A 100 1.60 -1.00 11.48
C LEU A 100 3.01 -0.51 11.14
N GLU A 101 3.50 0.53 11.80
CA GLU A 101 4.84 1.09 11.57
C GLU A 101 5.94 0.04 11.80
N ASN A 102 5.81 -0.80 12.83
CA ASN A 102 6.76 -1.89 13.07
C ASN A 102 6.69 -2.99 12.00
N ALA A 103 5.51 -3.28 11.45
CA ALA A 103 5.38 -4.21 10.33
C ALA A 103 5.95 -3.64 9.02
N LEU A 104 5.92 -2.31 8.84
CA LEU A 104 6.46 -1.60 7.69
C LEU A 104 7.96 -1.31 7.78
N ARG A 105 8.57 -1.46 8.96
CA ARG A 105 10.01 -1.25 9.15
C ARG A 105 10.82 -2.15 8.23
N LEU A 106 11.64 -1.51 7.39
CA LEU A 106 12.68 -2.18 6.61
C LEU A 106 13.61 -2.93 7.58
N LYS A 107 13.69 -4.25 7.45
CA LYS A 107 14.77 -5.00 8.08
C LYS A 107 16.03 -4.75 7.25
N ASP A 108 17.06 -4.20 7.89
CA ASP A 108 18.40 -4.15 7.31
C ASP A 108 18.82 -5.60 6.98
N GLY A 109 19.25 -5.80 5.74
CA GLY A 109 19.75 -7.09 5.24
C GLY A 109 21.16 -7.39 5.72
#